data_AF-A0A2N3E7C8-F1
#
_entry.id   AF-A0A2N3E7C8-F1
#
_cell.length_a   1.000
_cell.length_b   1.000
_cell.length_c   1.000
_cell.angle_alpha   90.00
_cell.angle_beta   90.00
_cell.angle_gamma   90.00
#
_symmetry.space_group_name_H-M   'P 1'
#
loop_
_entity.id
_entity.type
_entity.pdbx_description
1 polymer ?
#
loop_
_entity_poly.entity_id
_entity_poly.type
_entity_poly.pdbx_seq_one_letter_code
_entity_poly.pdbx_strand_id
1 'polypeptide(L)'
;RVAQRTAAEIGDLPLKSRVMLRTFGSYDTNANALKIDEVISARSKPQAVAEGMSAIIAAVPQLVAEGKLSAQGYTNVVSFLETMSQVVDCETSEVHVILLTDGFEDSEYARLARGGSLPAPEKLYPGCAELTMLGLGQGGGSPTATKRVREQWADWAEKAGFEKFTGLYDW
;
A
#
# COMPACT_ATOMS: atom_id res chain seq x y z
N ARG A 1 -9.27 -10.26 -5.78
CA ARG A 1 -8.60 -11.21 -4.84
C ARG A 1 -7.88 -10.45 -3.74
N VAL A 2 -7.27 -9.31 -4.06
CA VAL A 2 -6.62 -8.40 -3.10
C VAL A 2 -7.47 -8.03 -1.88
N ALA A 3 -8.74 -7.67 -2.09
CA ALA A 3 -9.64 -7.26 -1.00
C ALA A 3 -9.80 -8.34 0.09
N GLN A 4 -9.97 -9.59 -0.32
CA GLN A 4 -10.10 -10.73 0.61
C GLN A 4 -8.80 -10.99 1.36
N ARG A 5 -7.65 -10.84 0.69
CA ARG A 5 -6.34 -11.02 1.32
C ARG A 5 -6.07 -9.94 2.36
N THR A 6 -6.33 -8.68 2.03
CA THR A 6 -6.24 -7.57 2.99
C THR A 6 -7.19 -7.76 4.18
N ALA A 7 -8.41 -8.26 3.95
CA ALA A 7 -9.34 -8.58 5.04
C ALA A 7 -8.84 -9.69 5.97
N ALA A 8 -8.14 -10.69 5.45
CA ALA A 8 -7.56 -11.73 6.29
C ALA A 8 -6.54 -11.14 7.29
N GLU A 9 -5.69 -10.23 6.84
CA GLU A 9 -4.71 -9.54 7.71
C GLU A 9 -5.40 -8.70 8.80
N ILE A 10 -6.59 -8.14 8.53
CA ILE A 10 -7.37 -7.35 9.50
C ILE A 10 -8.14 -8.25 10.48
N GLY A 11 -8.61 -9.42 10.01
CA GLY A 11 -9.51 -10.30 10.75
C GLY A 11 -8.91 -10.88 12.03
N ASP A 12 -7.58 -10.91 12.13
CA ASP A 12 -6.83 -11.46 13.26
C ASP A 12 -6.26 -10.38 14.19
N LEU A 13 -6.56 -9.10 13.94
CA LEU A 13 -6.02 -8.01 14.74
C LEU A 13 -6.57 -8.00 16.17
N PRO A 14 -5.71 -7.76 17.19
CA PRO A 14 -6.14 -7.63 18.56
C PRO A 14 -6.94 -6.34 18.82
N LEU A 15 -7.60 -6.28 19.98
CA LEU A 15 -8.26 -5.05 20.43
C LEU A 15 -7.24 -3.91 20.53
N LYS A 16 -7.70 -2.70 20.21
CA LYS A 16 -6.94 -1.44 20.14
C LYS A 16 -6.01 -1.31 18.94
N SER A 17 -5.91 -2.30 18.06
CA SER A 17 -5.22 -2.14 16.78
C SER A 17 -5.89 -1.04 15.94
N ARG A 18 -5.06 -0.27 15.23
CA ARG A 18 -5.51 0.78 14.31
C ARG A 18 -5.37 0.28 12.87
N VAL A 19 -6.42 0.47 12.08
CA VAL A 19 -6.43 0.19 10.64
C VAL A 19 -6.59 1.51 9.90
N MET A 20 -5.66 1.82 8.99
CA MET A 20 -5.69 3.02 8.16
C MET A 20 -5.80 2.62 6.69
N LEU A 21 -6.91 2.98 6.04
CA LEU A 21 -7.07 2.85 4.59
C LEU A 21 -6.89 4.22 3.93
N ARG A 22 -6.00 4.27 2.94
CA ARG A 22 -5.68 5.47 2.18
C ARG A 22 -5.60 5.14 0.70
N THR A 23 -5.97 6.11 -0.14
CA THR A 23 -5.71 6.08 -1.58
C THR A 23 -4.49 6.93 -1.91
N PHE A 24 -3.81 6.57 -3.00
CA PHE A 24 -2.68 7.33 -3.54
C PHE A 24 -2.75 7.39 -5.08
N GLY A 25 -1.90 8.22 -5.67
CA GLY A 25 -1.80 8.43 -7.12
C GLY A 25 -1.66 9.89 -7.50
N SER A 26 -2.24 10.82 -6.72
CA SER A 26 -2.02 12.27 -6.88
C SER A 26 -0.97 12.80 -5.92
N TYR A 27 -0.21 13.81 -6.37
CA TYR A 27 0.63 14.66 -5.52
C TYR A 27 -0.21 15.52 -4.58
N ASP A 28 -1.43 15.90 -4.98
CA ASP A 28 -2.34 16.62 -4.10
C ASP A 28 -3.05 15.62 -3.18
N THR A 29 -2.64 15.62 -1.90
CA THR A 29 -3.23 14.77 -0.86
C THR A 29 -4.72 15.08 -0.59
N ASN A 30 -5.24 16.21 -1.08
CA ASN A 30 -6.68 16.52 -1.08
C ASN A 30 -7.42 15.83 -2.23
N ALA A 31 -6.73 15.48 -3.31
CA ALA A 31 -7.30 14.70 -4.41
C ALA A 31 -7.41 13.20 -4.08
N ASN A 32 -6.68 12.72 -3.07
CA ASN A 32 -6.81 11.37 -2.53
C ASN A 32 -8.02 11.31 -1.56
N ALA A 33 -9.20 11.10 -2.13
CA ALA A 33 -10.48 11.28 -1.45
C ALA A 33 -10.79 10.26 -0.35
N LEU A 34 -10.22 9.05 -0.43
CA LEU A 34 -10.52 7.98 0.53
C LEU A 34 -9.51 7.98 1.69
N LYS A 35 -9.99 8.35 2.88
CA LYS A 35 -9.26 8.30 4.15
C LYS A 35 -10.17 7.70 5.22
N ILE A 36 -9.86 6.48 5.66
CA ILE A 36 -10.64 5.77 6.68
C ILE A 36 -9.69 5.32 7.77
N ASP A 37 -10.05 5.64 9.02
CA ASP A 37 -9.36 5.18 10.22
C ASP A 37 -10.33 4.45 11.10
N GLU A 38 -10.02 3.19 11.40
CA GLU A 38 -10.79 2.36 12.32
C GLU A 38 -9.89 1.89 13.47
N VAL A 39 -10.50 1.77 14.65
CA VAL A 39 -9.85 1.18 15.82
C VAL A 39 -10.61 -0.07 16.21
N ILE A 40 -9.90 -1.19 16.24
CA ILE A 40 -10.47 -2.46 16.66
C ILE A 40 -10.90 -2.35 18.12
N SER A 41 -12.17 -2.63 18.38
CA SER A 41 -12.78 -2.50 19.70
C SER A 41 -13.88 -3.54 19.90
N ALA A 42 -14.44 -3.60 21.11
CA ALA A 42 -15.58 -4.49 21.38
C ALA A 42 -16.82 -4.17 20.51
N ARG A 43 -16.94 -2.92 20.04
CA ARG A 43 -18.01 -2.48 19.13
C ARG A 43 -17.61 -2.65 17.66
N SER A 44 -16.38 -2.28 17.32
CA SER A 44 -15.79 -2.44 15.99
C SER A 44 -14.92 -3.70 15.96
N LYS A 45 -15.56 -4.86 15.86
CA LYS A 45 -14.86 -6.16 15.87
C LYS A 45 -13.96 -6.31 14.63
N PRO A 46 -12.82 -7.03 14.73
CA PRO A 46 -11.88 -7.22 13.62
C PRO A 46 -12.57 -7.69 12.33
N GLN A 47 -13.46 -8.67 12.43
CA GLN A 47 -14.14 -9.27 11.27
C GLN A 47 -15.08 -8.27 10.58
N ALA A 48 -15.76 -7.41 11.34
CA ALA A 48 -16.64 -6.39 10.77
C ALA A 48 -15.84 -5.28 10.08
N VAL A 49 -14.72 -4.87 10.68
CA VAL A 49 -13.80 -3.90 10.05
C VAL A 49 -13.18 -4.49 8.79
N ALA A 50 -12.74 -5.74 8.83
CA ALA A 50 -12.20 -6.47 7.68
C ALA A 50 -13.21 -6.55 6.53
N GLU A 51 -14.47 -6.90 6.82
CA GLU A 51 -15.55 -6.95 5.83
C GLU A 51 -15.79 -5.58 5.18
N GLY A 52 -15.90 -4.52 6.00
CA GLY A 52 -16.06 -3.16 5.52
C GLY A 52 -14.91 -2.69 4.63
N MET A 53 -13.66 -2.92 5.06
CA MET A 53 -12.48 -2.56 4.28
C MET A 53 -12.41 -3.34 2.97
N SER A 54 -12.69 -4.64 2.98
CA SER A 54 -12.76 -5.46 1.76
C SER A 54 -13.83 -4.96 0.80
N ALA A 55 -15.03 -4.62 1.29
CA ALA A 55 -16.10 -4.09 0.47
C ALA A 55 -15.68 -2.78 -0.21
N ILE A 56 -15.02 -1.89 0.53
CA ILE A 56 -14.54 -0.61 0.00
C ILE A 56 -13.46 -0.84 -1.06
N ILE A 57 -12.46 -1.67 -0.77
CA ILE A 57 -11.38 -2.02 -1.72
C ILE A 57 -11.96 -2.61 -3.00
N ALA A 58 -12.91 -3.55 -2.88
CA ALA A 58 -13.56 -4.18 -4.02
C ALA A 58 -14.42 -3.20 -4.85
N ALA A 59 -14.97 -2.16 -4.21
CA ALA A 59 -15.78 -1.15 -4.87
C ALA A 59 -14.96 -0.06 -5.59
N VAL A 60 -13.67 0.11 -5.29
CA VAL A 60 -12.83 1.17 -5.88
C VAL A 60 -12.94 1.24 -7.42
N PRO A 61 -12.82 0.14 -8.20
CA PRO A 61 -12.94 0.21 -9.65
C PRO A 61 -14.29 0.76 -10.13
N GLN A 62 -15.38 0.35 -9.47
CA GLN A 62 -16.73 0.86 -9.78
C GLN A 62 -16.87 2.33 -9.41
N LEU A 63 -16.35 2.75 -8.25
CA LEU A 63 -16.37 4.15 -7.83
C LEU A 63 -15.59 5.05 -8.81
N VAL A 64 -14.50 4.54 -9.40
CA VAL A 64 -13.77 5.24 -10.46
C VAL A 64 -14.59 5.31 -11.75
N ALA A 65 -15.20 4.20 -12.17
CA ALA A 65 -16.05 4.16 -13.38
C ALA A 65 -17.27 5.09 -13.27
N GLU A 66 -17.82 5.24 -12.08
CA GLU A 66 -18.92 6.15 -11.77
C GLU A 66 -18.48 7.61 -11.57
N GLY A 67 -17.18 7.91 -11.65
CA GLY A 67 -16.62 9.26 -11.44
C GLY A 67 -16.68 9.75 -9.99
N LYS A 68 -16.99 8.87 -9.04
CA LYS A 68 -16.98 9.16 -7.59
C LYS A 68 -15.57 9.20 -7.01
N LEU A 69 -14.66 8.44 -7.63
CA LEU A 69 -13.21 8.54 -7.42
C LEU A 69 -12.57 8.92 -8.76
N SER A 70 -11.53 9.74 -8.72
CA SER A 70 -10.79 10.09 -9.94
C SER A 70 -9.56 9.20 -10.05
N ALA A 71 -9.41 8.53 -11.19
CA ALA A 71 -8.17 7.84 -11.52
C ALA A 71 -7.06 8.88 -11.70
N GLN A 72 -5.97 8.69 -10.98
CA GLN A 72 -4.82 9.58 -11.07
C GLN A 72 -3.89 9.00 -12.14
N GLY A 73 -3.51 9.81 -13.12
CA GLY A 73 -2.66 9.37 -14.25
C GLY A 73 -1.19 9.13 -13.88
N TYR A 74 -0.87 9.04 -12.59
CA TYR A 74 0.47 8.88 -12.04
C TYR A 74 0.43 7.90 -10.87
N THR A 75 1.57 7.27 -10.61
CA THR A 75 1.74 6.31 -9.51
C THR A 75 2.87 6.82 -8.64
N ASN A 76 2.51 7.47 -7.53
CA ASN A 76 3.42 8.15 -6.60
C ASN A 76 3.49 7.40 -5.26
N VAL A 77 3.98 6.15 -5.28
CA VAL A 77 4.07 5.29 -4.10
C VAL A 77 5.15 5.81 -3.14
N VAL A 78 6.30 6.27 -3.66
CA VAL A 78 7.41 6.74 -2.80
C VAL A 78 6.96 7.91 -1.93
N SER A 79 6.42 8.98 -2.53
CA SER A 79 5.94 10.14 -1.78
C SER A 79 4.76 9.82 -0.86
N PHE A 80 3.91 8.86 -1.24
CA PHE A 80 2.86 8.37 -0.37
C PHE A 80 3.43 7.71 0.89
N LEU A 81 4.44 6.84 0.73
CA LEU A 81 5.12 6.19 1.86
C LEU A 81 5.87 7.21 2.73
N GLU A 82 6.56 8.19 2.14
CA GLU A 82 7.18 9.31 2.89
C GLU A 82 6.17 10.12 3.71
N THR A 83 4.97 10.34 3.18
CA THR A 83 3.89 11.01 3.92
C THR A 83 3.38 10.12 5.06
N MET A 84 3.23 8.81 4.80
CA MET A 84 2.71 7.86 5.79
C MET A 84 3.70 7.58 6.91
N SER A 85 5.02 7.69 6.68
CA SER A 85 6.01 7.53 7.75
C SER A 85 5.85 8.57 8.88
N GLN A 86 5.29 9.75 8.57
CA GLN A 86 5.04 10.79 9.57
C GLN A 86 3.92 10.47 10.56
N VAL A 87 3.09 9.45 10.28
CA VAL A 87 1.93 9.07 11.11
C VAL A 87 2.02 7.63 11.63
N VAL A 88 3.12 6.95 11.31
CA VAL A 88 3.41 5.57 11.71
C VAL A 88 4.55 5.60 12.73
N ASP A 89 4.36 4.89 13.84
CA ASP A 89 5.39 4.72 14.86
C ASP A 89 5.63 3.21 15.05
N CYS A 90 6.77 2.75 14.54
CA CYS A 90 7.17 1.34 14.60
C CYS A 90 8.00 1.00 15.83
N GLU A 91 8.38 2.00 16.65
CA GLU A 91 9.07 1.74 17.92
C GLU A 91 8.07 1.31 19.00
N THR A 92 6.82 1.77 18.90
CA THR A 92 5.79 1.52 19.92
C THR A 92 4.73 0.52 19.51
N SER A 93 4.71 0.08 18.25
CA SER A 93 3.70 -0.86 17.73
C SER A 93 4.24 -1.69 16.58
N GLU A 94 3.74 -2.93 16.45
CA GLU A 94 3.97 -3.75 15.26
C GLU A 94 3.15 -3.19 14.10
N VAL A 95 3.81 -2.70 13.05
CA VAL A 95 3.16 -2.05 11.91
C VAL A 95 3.40 -2.83 10.63
N HIS A 96 2.30 -3.15 9.95
CA HIS A 96 2.27 -3.75 8.63
C HIS A 96 1.73 -2.74 7.62
N VAL A 97 2.45 -2.55 6.52
CA VAL A 97 2.03 -1.68 5.41
C VAL A 97 1.67 -2.57 4.23
N ILE A 98 0.42 -2.47 3.76
CA ILE A 98 -0.07 -3.24 2.61
C ILE A 98 -0.43 -2.28 1.48
N LEU A 99 0.29 -2.37 0.36
CA LEU A 99 0.02 -1.62 -0.85
C LEU A 99 -0.71 -2.48 -1.86
N LEU A 100 -1.78 -1.95 -2.43
CA LEU A 100 -2.53 -2.56 -3.54
C LEU A 100 -2.14 -1.87 -4.83
N THR A 101 -1.17 -2.43 -5.55
CA THR A 101 -0.54 -1.77 -6.71
C THR A 101 0.25 -2.76 -7.56
N ASP A 102 0.42 -2.42 -8.83
CA ASP A 102 1.39 -3.09 -9.70
C ASP A 102 2.86 -2.76 -9.37
N GLY A 103 3.09 -1.75 -8.51
CA GLY A 103 4.40 -1.28 -8.10
C GLY A 103 5.21 -0.63 -9.21
N PHE A 104 4.62 -0.33 -10.36
CA PHE A 104 5.26 0.49 -11.39
C PHE A 104 5.13 1.97 -11.02
N GLU A 105 6.07 2.44 -10.20
CA GLU A 105 6.23 3.87 -9.91
C GLU A 105 6.37 4.65 -11.23
N ASP A 106 5.52 5.67 -11.39
CA ASP A 106 5.57 6.66 -12.47
C ASP A 106 5.37 8.04 -11.84
N SER A 107 6.46 8.49 -11.21
CA SER A 107 6.58 9.75 -10.48
C SER A 107 7.77 10.58 -11.00
N GLU A 108 8.02 11.72 -10.37
CA GLU A 108 9.23 12.50 -10.60
C GLU A 108 10.50 11.79 -10.10
N TYR A 109 10.36 10.91 -9.11
CA TYR A 109 11.47 10.18 -8.50
C TYR A 109 11.89 8.97 -9.34
N ALA A 110 10.92 8.26 -9.92
CA ALA A 110 11.21 7.09 -10.73
C ALA A 110 10.13 6.83 -11.79
N ARG A 111 10.57 6.26 -12.92
CA ARG A 111 9.70 5.75 -13.98
C ARG A 111 10.08 4.30 -14.26
N LEU A 112 9.63 3.39 -13.41
CA LEU A 112 10.08 2.00 -13.41
C LEU A 112 9.74 1.27 -14.72
N ALA A 113 8.56 1.55 -15.29
CA ALA A 113 8.15 0.98 -16.57
C ALA A 113 9.06 1.40 -17.74
N ARG A 114 9.75 2.55 -17.62
CA ARG A 114 10.67 3.09 -18.63
C ARG A 114 12.13 2.72 -18.36
N GLY A 115 12.37 1.84 -17.39
CA GLY A 115 13.71 1.42 -17.02
C GLY A 115 14.43 2.35 -16.04
N GLY A 116 13.72 3.24 -15.35
CA GLY A 116 14.25 3.96 -14.19
C GLY A 116 14.42 3.06 -12.95
N SER A 117 15.00 3.62 -11.89
CA SER A 117 15.18 2.95 -10.60
C SER A 117 14.59 3.79 -9.48
N LEU A 118 14.17 3.15 -8.39
CA LEU A 118 13.72 3.86 -7.19
C LEU A 118 14.89 4.65 -6.59
N PRO A 119 14.63 5.84 -6.01
CA PRO A 119 15.64 6.53 -5.22
C PRO A 119 15.99 5.71 -3.97
N ALA A 120 17.20 5.89 -3.45
CA ALA A 120 17.52 5.36 -2.13
C ALA A 120 16.65 6.08 -1.09
N PRO A 121 15.91 5.37 -0.22
CA PRO A 121 15.10 6.01 0.79
C PRO A 121 15.95 6.48 1.98
N GLU A 122 15.45 7.49 2.68
CA GLU A 122 15.82 7.68 4.09
C GLU A 122 15.31 6.50 4.93
N LYS A 123 15.77 6.37 6.17
CA LYS A 123 15.26 5.34 7.09
C LYS A 123 13.88 5.74 7.63
N LEU A 124 12.87 5.66 6.77
CA LEU A 124 11.50 6.14 7.00
C LEU A 124 10.67 5.23 7.92
N TYR A 125 10.99 3.93 7.94
CA TYR A 125 10.21 2.88 8.60
C TYR A 125 11.06 2.01 9.54
N PRO A 126 11.92 2.59 10.40
CA PRO A 126 12.81 1.81 11.24
C PRO A 126 12.03 0.86 12.16
N GLY A 127 12.20 -0.45 11.98
CA GLY A 127 11.58 -1.47 12.84
C GLY A 127 10.13 -1.81 12.49
N CYS A 128 9.60 -1.32 11.36
CA CYS A 128 8.27 -1.74 10.90
C CYS A 128 8.33 -3.20 10.41
N ALA A 129 7.33 -4.00 10.76
CA ALA A 129 7.38 -5.44 10.58
C ALA A 129 7.43 -5.85 9.10
N GLU A 130 6.53 -5.33 8.28
CA GLU A 130 6.44 -5.78 6.88
C GLU A 130 5.89 -4.72 5.93
N LEU A 131 6.53 -4.61 4.76
CA LEU A 131 5.94 -4.02 3.57
C LEU A 131 5.45 -5.13 2.65
N THR A 132 4.13 -5.20 2.45
CA THR A 132 3.50 -6.11 1.50
C THR A 132 2.98 -5.33 0.28
N MET A 133 3.28 -5.80 -0.92
CA MET A 133 2.73 -5.28 -2.16
C MET A 133 1.93 -6.37 -2.87
N LEU A 134 0.62 -6.16 -2.99
CA LEU A 134 -0.30 -7.06 -3.68
C LEU A 134 -0.59 -6.51 -5.08
N GLY A 135 -0.39 -7.36 -6.09
CA GLY A 135 -0.49 -7.02 -7.51
C GLY A 135 0.84 -6.70 -8.17
N LEU A 136 1.96 -6.82 -7.45
CA LEU A 136 3.29 -6.40 -7.89
C LEU A 136 3.70 -7.02 -9.23
N GLY A 137 3.96 -6.16 -10.21
CA GLY A 137 4.37 -6.50 -11.57
C GLY A 137 3.23 -6.83 -12.52
N GLN A 138 1.96 -6.76 -12.08
CA GLN A 138 0.79 -6.80 -12.97
C GLN A 138 0.91 -5.66 -14.02
N GLY A 139 0.40 -5.86 -15.23
CA GLY A 139 0.51 -4.86 -16.30
C GLY A 139 1.89 -4.74 -16.97
N GLY A 140 2.98 -5.26 -16.38
CA GLY A 140 4.33 -5.20 -16.95
C GLY A 140 4.59 -6.11 -18.17
N GLY A 141 3.70 -7.09 -18.42
CA GLY A 141 3.74 -7.96 -19.61
C GLY A 141 4.96 -8.87 -19.77
N SER A 142 5.91 -8.86 -18.81
CA SER A 142 7.17 -9.62 -18.88
C SER A 142 7.64 -10.08 -17.51
N PRO A 143 8.00 -11.37 -17.34
CA PRO A 143 8.59 -11.88 -16.10
C PRO A 143 9.84 -11.13 -15.66
N THR A 144 10.65 -10.65 -16.61
CA THR A 144 11.87 -9.87 -16.33
C THR A 144 11.52 -8.51 -15.72
N ALA A 145 10.48 -7.84 -16.23
CA ALA A 145 10.01 -6.58 -15.68
C ALA A 145 9.46 -6.77 -14.27
N THR A 146 8.62 -7.79 -14.05
CA THR A 146 8.09 -8.15 -12.72
C THR A 146 9.21 -8.46 -11.73
N LYS A 147 10.22 -9.23 -12.12
CA LYS A 147 11.38 -9.54 -11.27
C LYS A 147 12.13 -8.26 -10.89
N ARG A 148 12.43 -7.40 -11.87
CA ARG A 148 13.13 -6.14 -11.63
C ARG A 148 12.36 -5.23 -10.67
N VAL A 149 11.06 -5.04 -10.88
CA VAL A 149 10.23 -4.20 -9.99
C VAL A 149 10.22 -4.76 -8.57
N ARG A 150 10.14 -6.10 -8.43
CA ARG A 150 10.23 -6.75 -7.13
C ARG A 150 11.57 -6.53 -6.44
N GLU A 151 12.67 -6.64 -7.16
CA GLU A 151 14.02 -6.39 -6.61
C GLU A 151 14.19 -4.94 -6.18
N GLN A 152 13.67 -3.97 -6.96
CA GLN A 152 13.69 -2.55 -6.61
C GLN A 152 12.94 -2.29 -5.30
N TRP A 153 11.72 -2.82 -5.15
CA TRP A 153 10.95 -2.61 -3.93
C TRP A 153 11.49 -3.37 -2.72
N ALA A 154 12.11 -4.54 -2.91
CA ALA A 154 12.77 -5.26 -1.84
C ALA A 154 13.96 -4.47 -1.29
N ASP A 155 14.84 -3.98 -2.17
CA ASP A 155 16.00 -3.14 -1.79
C ASP A 155 15.55 -1.83 -1.14
N TRP A 156 14.50 -1.20 -1.67
CA TRP A 156 13.92 0.01 -1.10
C TRP A 156 13.35 -0.25 0.31
N ALA A 157 12.57 -1.31 0.50
CA ALA A 157 11.94 -1.63 1.78
C ALA A 157 12.98 -1.91 2.87
N GLU A 158 14.02 -2.68 2.55
CA GLU A 158 15.12 -2.97 3.47
C GLU A 158 15.81 -1.68 3.92
N LYS A 159 16.18 -0.81 2.96
CA LYS A 159 16.85 0.48 3.27
C LYS A 159 15.95 1.45 4.04
N ALA A 160 14.65 1.44 3.75
CA ALA A 160 13.67 2.24 4.47
C ALA A 160 13.51 1.79 5.93
N GLY A 161 13.87 0.55 6.26
CA GLY A 161 13.92 0.04 7.64
C GLY A 161 12.89 -1.03 7.98
N PHE A 162 12.15 -1.55 6.99
CA PHE A 162 11.24 -2.68 7.19
C PHE A 162 12.03 -3.97 7.50
N GLU A 163 11.50 -4.80 8.39
CA GLU A 163 12.10 -6.10 8.72
C GLU A 163 11.88 -7.13 7.61
N LYS A 164 10.78 -7.00 6.85
CA LYS A 164 10.40 -7.91 5.78
C LYS A 164 9.75 -7.20 4.60
N PHE A 165 9.98 -7.74 3.41
CA PHE A 165 9.26 -7.37 2.20
C PHE A 165 8.58 -8.59 1.56
N THR A 166 7.32 -8.45 1.18
CA THR A 166 6.56 -9.45 0.43
C THR A 166 5.91 -8.84 -0.81
N GLY A 167 6.43 -9.19 -1.98
CA GLY A 167 5.87 -8.79 -3.27
C GLY A 167 5.12 -9.93 -3.95
N LEU A 168 3.81 -9.81 -4.13
CA LEU A 168 2.95 -10.86 -4.68
C LEU A 168 2.28 -10.42 -5.99
N TYR A 169 2.21 -11.34 -6.95
CA TYR A 169 1.56 -11.13 -8.24
C TYR A 169 0.05 -11.48 -8.16
N ASP A 170 -0.65 -10.95 -7.17
CA ASP A 170 -2.06 -11.25 -6.89
C ASP A 170 -2.94 -10.00 -7.01
N TRP A 171 -3.86 -10.00 -7.96
CA TRP A 171 -4.92 -8.99 -8.10
C TRP A 171 -6.30 -9.60 -7.83
#